data_AF-A0A2I0DBI6-F1
#
_entry.id   AF-A0A2I0DBI6-F1
#
_cell.length_a   1.000
_cell.length_b   1.000
_cell.length_c   1.000
_cell.angle_alpha   90.00
_cell.angle_beta   90.00
_cell.angle_gamma   90.00
#
_symmetry.space_group_name_H-M   'P 1'
#
loop_
_entity.id
_entity.type
_entity.pdbx_description
1 polymer ?
#
loop_
_entity_poly.entity_id
_entity_poly.type
_entity_poly.pdbx_seq_one_letter_code
_entity_poly.pdbx_strand_id
1 'polypeptide(L)'
;MKRAKKISTTLFLLLFTCVMVNAQEKTTNNAYISFYSELDAIKSENFNVTSRLNMDTGTIIYSVPIKSFEFKSAMMQEHFYQEDVMDSNKFPTSKFKGSIENFEAIPKKKTVYTLLRLQEI
;
A
#
# COMPACT_ATOMS: atom_id res chain seq x y z
N MET A 1 27.67 4.06 47.44
CA MET A 1 27.16 2.76 46.92
C MET A 1 25.65 2.75 46.56
N LYS A 2 24.75 3.33 47.37
CA LYS A 2 23.28 3.30 47.10
C LYS A 2 22.84 4.00 45.80
N ARG A 3 23.49 5.10 45.39
CA ARG A 3 23.21 5.81 44.11
C ARG A 3 23.61 4.98 42.88
N ALA A 4 24.78 4.35 42.89
CA ALA A 4 25.24 3.49 41.79
C ALA A 4 24.33 2.27 41.56
N LYS A 5 23.80 1.68 42.65
CA LYS A 5 22.84 0.57 42.58
C LYS A 5 21.50 0.97 41.96
N LYS A 6 21.02 2.19 42.25
CA LYS A 6 19.81 2.77 41.64
C LYS A 6 19.99 3.06 40.16
N ILE A 7 21.13 3.62 39.75
CA ILE A 7 21.45 3.88 38.34
C ILE A 7 21.51 2.56 37.55
N SER A 8 22.13 1.53 38.12
CA SER A 8 22.17 0.19 37.52
C SER A 8 20.78 -0.45 37.37
N THR A 9 19.89 -0.26 38.34
CA THR A 9 18.51 -0.79 38.24
C THR A 9 17.66 -0.03 37.23
N THR A 10 17.81 1.30 37.13
CA THR A 10 17.11 2.10 36.11
C THR A 10 17.58 1.75 34.69
N LEU A 11 18.88 1.52 34.51
CA LEU A 11 19.45 1.14 33.21
C LEU A 11 18.98 -0.26 32.75
N PHE A 12 18.87 -1.22 33.69
CA PHE A 12 18.34 -2.55 33.41
C PHE A 12 16.86 -2.53 33.02
N LEU A 13 16.05 -1.68 33.67
CA LEU A 13 14.64 -1.52 33.33
C LEU A 13 14.44 -0.89 31.95
N LEU A 14 15.29 0.08 31.56
CA LEU A 14 15.27 0.68 30.22
C LEU A 14 15.70 -0.30 29.12
N LEU A 15 16.60 -1.25 29.42
CA LEU A 15 17.03 -2.28 28.50
C LEU A 15 15.91 -3.30 28.21
N PHE A 16 15.05 -3.57 29.20
CA PHE A 16 13.94 -4.53 29.08
C PHE A 16 12.80 -4.00 28.21
N THR A 17 12.62 -2.67 28.11
CA THR A 17 11.56 -2.07 27.28
C THR A 17 11.90 -2.03 25.79
N CYS A 18 13.16 -2.25 25.40
CA CYS A 18 13.60 -2.17 24.01
C CYS A 18 13.23 -3.41 23.16
N VAL A 19 12.83 -4.52 23.81
CA VAL A 19 12.66 -5.83 23.14
C VAL A 19 11.27 -6.01 22.48
N MET A 20 10.41 -5.00 22.53
CA MET A 20 9.02 -5.07 22.04
C MET A 20 8.81 -4.23 20.77
N VAL A 21 9.64 -4.43 19.75
CA VAL A 21 9.42 -3.85 18.41
C VAL A 21 9.27 -4.99 17.41
N ASN A 22 8.05 -5.50 17.26
CA ASN A 22 7.69 -6.43 16.19
C ASN A 22 6.41 -5.94 15.52
N ALA A 23 6.58 -5.06 14.53
CA ALA A 23 5.60 -4.81 13.48
C ALA A 23 6.38 -4.24 12.28
N GLN A 24 6.82 -5.11 11.37
CA GLN A 24 7.51 -4.66 10.15
C GLN A 24 6.46 -4.35 9.08
N GLU A 25 6.03 -3.09 9.00
CA GLU A 25 5.27 -2.63 7.83
C GLU A 25 6.25 -2.30 6.70
N LYS A 26 6.02 -2.87 5.50
CA LYS A 26 6.75 -2.50 4.28
C LYS A 26 5.91 -1.55 3.45
N THR A 27 6.49 -0.42 3.07
CA THR A 27 5.84 0.59 2.23
C THR A 27 6.60 0.74 0.91
N THR A 28 5.87 0.92 -0.19
CA THR A 28 6.40 1.36 -1.47
C THR A 28 5.56 2.52 -2.00
N ASN A 29 6.22 3.52 -2.60
CA ASN A 29 5.57 4.64 -3.29
C ASN A 29 5.71 4.55 -4.82
N ASN A 30 6.26 3.43 -5.31
CA ASN A 30 6.57 3.23 -6.72
C ASN A 30 5.70 2.10 -7.30
N ALA A 31 4.47 1.97 -6.80
CA ALA A 31 3.52 1.02 -7.32
C ALA A 31 2.85 1.59 -8.59
N TYR A 32 2.41 0.67 -9.44
CA TYR A 32 1.79 0.98 -10.73
C TYR A 32 0.41 0.32 -10.79
N ILE A 33 -0.60 1.08 -11.19
CA ILE A 33 -1.96 0.59 -11.45
C ILE A 33 -2.37 1.05 -12.84
N SER A 34 -2.97 0.14 -13.60
CA SER A 34 -3.60 0.47 -14.88
C SER A 34 -4.94 -0.25 -15.00
N PHE A 35 -5.85 0.37 -15.74
CA PHE A 35 -7.10 -0.28 -16.15
C PHE A 35 -7.34 -0.06 -17.64
N TYR A 36 -8.14 -0.97 -18.19
CA TYR A 36 -8.56 -0.95 -19.57
C TYR A 36 -10.04 -1.33 -19.64
N SER A 37 -10.79 -0.67 -20.51
CA SER A 37 -12.18 -1.00 -20.83
C SER A 37 -12.30 -1.21 -22.32
N GLU A 38 -12.76 -2.40 -22.74
CA GLU A 38 -12.99 -2.73 -24.14
C GLU A 38 -14.13 -1.92 -24.76
N LEU A 39 -15.20 -1.68 -23.99
CA LEU A 39 -16.42 -1.03 -24.47
C LEU A 39 -16.16 0.38 -25.02
N ASP A 40 -15.32 1.13 -24.33
CA ASP A 40 -15.00 2.52 -24.67
C ASP A 40 -13.57 2.69 -25.20
N ALA A 41 -12.83 1.58 -25.35
CA ALA A 41 -11.41 1.55 -25.68
C ALA A 41 -10.55 2.50 -24.80
N ILE A 42 -10.92 2.64 -23.53
CA ILE A 42 -10.25 3.54 -22.59
C ILE A 42 -9.13 2.78 -21.90
N LYS A 43 -7.92 3.34 -21.95
CA LYS A 43 -6.77 2.88 -21.16
C LYS A 43 -6.27 4.01 -20.28
N SER A 44 -5.96 3.69 -19.02
CA SER A 44 -5.35 4.62 -18.09
C SER A 44 -4.28 3.97 -17.22
N GLU A 45 -3.30 4.77 -16.82
CA GLU A 45 -2.12 4.35 -16.07
C GLU A 45 -1.89 5.32 -14.89
N ASN A 46 -1.46 4.82 -13.74
CA ASN A 46 -1.14 5.62 -12.56
C ASN A 46 0.15 5.10 -11.91
N PHE A 47 1.15 5.96 -11.88
CA PHE A 47 2.49 5.68 -11.34
C PHE A 47 2.68 6.22 -9.92
N ASN A 48 1.72 6.99 -9.40
CA ASN A 48 1.79 7.63 -8.09
C ASN A 48 0.98 6.85 -7.05
N VAL A 49 1.26 5.55 -6.93
CA VAL A 49 0.53 4.66 -6.02
C VAL A 49 1.41 4.30 -4.83
N THR A 50 0.83 4.45 -3.63
CA THR A 50 1.43 3.96 -2.39
C THR A 50 0.83 2.62 -2.02
N SER A 51 1.68 1.64 -1.71
CA SER A 51 1.27 0.36 -1.14
C SER A 51 1.92 0.14 0.23
N ARG A 52 1.17 -0.47 1.14
CA ARG A 52 1.63 -0.87 2.48
C ARG A 52 1.31 -2.34 2.70
N LEU A 53 2.28 -3.10 3.17
CA LEU A 53 2.16 -4.52 3.51
C LEU A 53 2.54 -4.72 4.98
N ASN A 54 1.61 -5.25 5.77
CA ASN A 54 1.89 -5.71 7.11
C ASN A 54 2.53 -7.11 7.06
N MET A 55 3.79 -7.24 7.49
CA MET A 55 4.56 -8.48 7.38
C MET A 55 4.19 -9.57 8.41
N ASP A 56 3.28 -9.27 9.33
CA ASP A 56 2.81 -10.22 10.34
C ASP A 56 1.46 -10.84 9.98
N THR A 57 0.63 -10.09 9.24
CA THR A 57 -0.75 -10.50 8.89
C THR A 57 -0.94 -10.74 7.40
N GLY A 58 0.01 -10.33 6.54
CA GLY A 58 -0.17 -10.34 5.09
C GLY A 58 -1.23 -9.34 4.59
N THR A 59 -1.69 -8.41 5.44
CA THR A 59 -2.63 -7.36 5.03
C THR A 59 -1.92 -6.38 4.10
N ILE A 60 -2.49 -6.14 2.92
CA ILE A 60 -1.99 -5.20 1.93
C ILE A 60 -3.00 -4.07 1.69
N ILE A 61 -2.51 -2.84 1.61
CA ILE A 61 -3.30 -1.64 1.34
C ILE A 61 -2.68 -0.90 0.17
N TYR A 62 -3.50 -0.54 -0.83
CA TYR A 62 -3.12 0.41 -1.88
C TYR A 62 -3.88 1.72 -1.69
N SER A 63 -3.18 2.83 -1.90
CA SER A 63 -3.72 4.18 -1.87
C SER A 63 -3.40 4.85 -3.21
N VAL A 64 -4.45 5.23 -3.93
CA VAL A 64 -4.39 5.63 -5.34
C VAL A 64 -4.96 7.04 -5.48
N PRO A 65 -4.14 8.06 -5.75
CA PRO A 65 -4.64 9.40 -6.05
C PRO A 65 -5.37 9.38 -7.40
N ILE A 66 -6.65 9.75 -7.40
CA ILE A 66 -7.51 9.63 -8.60
C ILE A 66 -7.06 10.61 -9.69
N LYS A 67 -6.63 11.82 -9.30
CA LYS A 67 -6.12 12.82 -10.26
C LYS A 67 -4.72 12.53 -10.80
N SER A 68 -4.09 11.42 -10.39
CA SER A 68 -2.80 10.96 -10.94
C SER A 68 -2.95 9.88 -12.00
N PHE A 69 -4.18 9.54 -12.40
CA PHE A 69 -4.40 8.71 -13.59
C PHE A 69 -4.12 9.52 -14.85
N GLU A 70 -3.24 8.98 -15.68
CA GLU A 70 -2.90 9.49 -17.01
C GLU A 70 -3.76 8.77 -18.05
N PHE A 71 -4.34 9.55 -18.96
CA PHE A 71 -5.12 9.04 -20.09
C PHE A 71 -4.52 9.56 -21.40
N LYS A 72 -4.78 8.82 -22.49
CA LYS A 72 -4.34 9.24 -23.82
C LYS A 72 -4.99 10.55 -24.28
N SER A 73 -6.22 10.83 -23.85
CA SER A 73 -6.96 12.06 -24.21
C SER A 73 -7.20 12.90 -22.98
N ALA A 74 -6.90 14.20 -23.06
CA ALA A 74 -7.16 15.17 -22.00
C ALA A 74 -8.67 15.27 -21.68
N MET A 75 -9.54 15.15 -22.68
CA MET A 75 -10.99 15.18 -22.46
C MET A 75 -11.49 13.98 -21.66
N MET A 76 -10.94 12.78 -21.90
CA MET A 76 -11.27 11.58 -21.11
C MET A 76 -10.80 11.73 -19.67
N GLN A 77 -9.60 12.28 -19.49
CA GLN A 77 -9.03 12.54 -18.18
C GLN A 77 -9.90 13.52 -17.38
N GLU A 78 -10.35 14.60 -18.02
CA GLU A 78 -11.23 15.58 -17.38
C GLU A 78 -12.58 14.97 -17.01
N HIS A 79 -13.20 14.19 -17.89
CA HIS A 79 -14.46 13.50 -17.60
C HIS A 79 -14.31 12.48 -16.47
N PHE A 80 -13.19 11.75 -16.42
CA PHE A 80 -12.92 10.78 -15.35
C PHE A 80 -12.87 11.43 -13.96
N TYR A 81 -12.47 12.71 -13.86
CA TYR A 81 -12.38 13.43 -12.59
C TYR A 81 -13.69 14.02 -12.10
N GLN A 82 -14.71 14.09 -12.97
CA GLN A 82 -16.00 14.71 -12.70
C GLN A 82 -16.89 13.86 -11.79
N GLU A 83 -17.97 14.49 -11.30
CA GLU A 83 -18.92 13.91 -10.34
C GLU A 83 -19.61 12.64 -10.86
N ASP A 84 -19.90 12.57 -12.16
CA ASP A 84 -20.61 11.45 -12.78
C ASP A 84 -19.80 10.14 -12.82
N VAL A 85 -18.47 10.20 -12.61
CA VAL A 85 -17.59 9.03 -12.68
C VAL A 85 -16.90 8.76 -11.35
N MET A 86 -16.00 9.65 -10.90
CA MET A 86 -15.20 9.43 -9.69
C MET A 86 -15.40 10.49 -8.61
N ASP A 87 -15.99 11.64 -8.95
CA ASP A 87 -16.08 12.83 -8.09
C ASP A 87 -14.76 13.09 -7.35
N SER A 88 -13.68 13.29 -8.12
CA SER A 88 -12.32 13.32 -7.58
C SER A 88 -12.05 14.52 -6.66
N ASN A 89 -12.93 15.52 -6.66
CA ASN A 89 -12.87 16.64 -5.72
C ASN A 89 -13.33 16.22 -4.32
N LYS A 90 -14.38 15.39 -4.25
CA LYS A 90 -14.90 14.83 -3.00
C LYS A 90 -14.14 13.60 -2.54
N PHE A 91 -13.73 12.75 -3.49
CA PHE A 91 -12.97 11.53 -3.27
C PHE A 91 -11.63 11.62 -4.00
N PRO A 92 -10.62 12.32 -3.45
CA PRO A 92 -9.34 12.51 -4.13
C PRO A 92 -8.48 11.24 -4.22
N THR A 93 -8.78 10.25 -3.39
CA THR A 93 -7.97 9.03 -3.23
C THR A 93 -8.88 7.81 -3.14
N SER A 94 -8.61 6.80 -3.98
CA SER A 94 -9.18 5.46 -3.85
C SER A 94 -8.28 4.57 -2.98
N LYS A 95 -8.89 3.68 -2.18
CA LYS A 95 -8.18 2.76 -1.32
C LYS A 95 -8.65 1.34 -1.55
N PHE A 96 -7.71 0.43 -1.74
CA PHE A 96 -7.94 -1.01 -1.71
C PHE A 96 -7.30 -1.58 -0.45
N LYS A 97 -8.01 -2.47 0.25
CA LYS A 97 -7.47 -3.24 1.38
C LYS A 97 -7.79 -4.71 1.14
N GLY A 98 -6.76 -5.54 1.14
CA GLY A 98 -6.88 -6.98 1.00
C GLY A 98 -5.94 -7.73 1.95
N SER A 99 -6.06 -9.05 1.94
CA SER A 99 -5.17 -9.95 2.69
C SER A 99 -4.63 -10.99 1.72
N ILE A 100 -3.34 -11.30 1.83
CA ILE A 100 -2.70 -12.32 1.01
C ILE A 100 -3.02 -13.69 1.60
N GLU A 101 -3.69 -14.54 0.84
CA GLU A 101 -3.96 -15.92 1.25
C GLU A 101 -2.65 -16.71 1.44
N ASN A 102 -2.58 -17.51 2.50
CA ASN A 102 -1.41 -18.33 2.84
C ASN A 102 -0.09 -17.54 2.95
N PHE A 103 -0.13 -16.29 3.42
CA PHE A 103 1.04 -15.41 3.49
C PHE A 103 2.25 -16.01 4.24
N GLU A 104 2.03 -16.77 5.32
CA GLU A 104 3.10 -17.41 6.10
C GLU A 104 3.87 -18.48 5.31
N ALA A 105 3.23 -19.09 4.31
CA ALA A 105 3.87 -20.09 3.45
C ALA A 105 4.70 -19.46 2.33
N ILE A 106 4.61 -18.15 2.10
CA ILE A 106 5.33 -17.46 1.03
C ILE A 106 6.80 -17.26 1.43
N PRO A 107 7.76 -17.74 0.62
CA PRO A 107 9.17 -17.49 0.89
C PRO A 107 9.47 -15.99 0.89
N LYS A 108 10.01 -15.46 1.99
CA LYS A 108 10.33 -14.02 2.11
C LYS A 108 11.68 -13.66 1.44
N LYS A 109 11.92 -14.14 0.21
CA LYS A 109 13.13 -13.86 -0.61
C LYS A 109 12.87 -12.67 -1.55
N LYS A 110 13.92 -11.98 -2.00
CA LYS A 110 13.83 -10.98 -3.09
C LYS A 110 13.50 -11.70 -4.40
N THR A 111 12.22 -11.92 -4.67
CA THR A 111 11.73 -12.58 -5.87
C THR A 111 10.41 -11.93 -6.28
N VAL A 112 10.18 -11.81 -7.60
CA VAL A 112 8.93 -11.28 -8.15
C VAL A 112 7.87 -12.37 -8.04
N TYR A 113 6.81 -12.12 -7.27
CA TYR A 113 5.62 -12.98 -7.22
C TYR A 113 4.54 -12.36 -8.09
N THR A 114 4.17 -13.03 -9.19
CA THR A 114 3.00 -12.65 -10.00
C THR A 114 1.77 -13.21 -9.30
N LEU A 115 1.07 -12.38 -8.53
CA LEU A 115 -0.25 -12.74 -8.02
C LEU A 115 -1.23 -12.70 -9.20
N LEU A 116 -1.99 -13.77 -9.34
CA LEU A 116 -2.80 -14.16 -10.50
C LEU A 116 -3.40 -12.98 -11.27
N ARG A 117 -3.21 -13.02 -12.60
CA ARG A 117 -3.98 -12.25 -13.58
C ARG A 117 -5.44 -12.60 -13.37
N LEU A 118 -6.26 -11.67 -12.88
CA LEU A 118 -7.72 -11.77 -12.99
C LEU A 118 -8.01 -11.91 -14.49
N GLN A 119 -8.39 -13.12 -14.92
CA GLN A 119 -9.04 -13.27 -16.21
C GLN A 119 -10.39 -12.57 -16.08
N GLU A 120 -10.58 -11.55 -16.90
CA GLU A 120 -11.85 -10.84 -17.06
C GLU A 120 -12.97 -11.85 -17.32
N ILE A 121 -14.11 -11.62 -16.65
CA ILE A 121 -15.41 -12.25 -16.98
C ILE A 121 -16.03 -11.43 -18.10
#